data_AF-A0ABD3MCB3-F1
#
_entry.id   AF-A0ABD3MCB3-F1
#
_cell.length_a   1.000
_cell.length_b   1.000
_cell.length_c   1.000
_cell.angle_alpha   90.00
_cell.angle_beta   90.00
_cell.angle_gamma   90.00
#
_symmetry.space_group_name_H-M   'P 1'
#
loop_
_entity.id
_entity.type
_entity.pdbx_description
1 polymer ?
#
loop_
_entity_poly.entity_id
_entity_poly.type
_entity_poly.pdbx_seq_one_letter_code
_entity_poly.pdbx_strand_id
1 'polypeptide(L)'
;MNDSAQTKSPDDKCSQTHSSSNENQQQHHHVPEEKHLHPHDIVCLDDDDDVDGTAKSDPRKQPGILKHRRRRQQPRGGGGSGSCGCDHKRQRGIETVEEKVLCFKHSPHSLQISASSVAALCGLHPYQNLPQLLFDLVYQSYYGQLLLQQDAKLLGLTLVDAKTHEQETMLSLASSVSNETKELIQQVLEVSEGKRKLQSVEEVQSIQQQIKAQAIVAQQSGKLNQQQVDSLVESSRGCVSTGFGTCHEEEALDVYEKRVGARVRERNETYMEWDFQRRVLDSDSELGVTASPLGRARRRVREEFASRGEGSNSGDDGTSRDIADTDDGDNATNESINDGAKKVAEEIVDLSEDVKPFFRIVGAVDGIRDELYVDSPKTDNNVNSSNRQNNTGDISCSDNEEGQWSIRPIVVECKHRMKKAMVPPPIYDQIQTSIYCHMYNVEDADLIQVVRRERKSKKVRSVDAQENHSIKNDGDCKTNAKNTTHESGDHIDITVTRVSLNDPIYEHRHHWEATLLPRLASFVDAVYGVRQDDGKRYRLLLALIRSQHLGTSHDGGEEEAWRVLWDECRWIRDCDTAYEERRRWIENNKSRDPYCDR
;
A
#
# COMPACT_ATOMS: atom_id res chain seq x y z
N MET A 1 31.88 -47.59 7.88
CA MET A 1 32.80 -46.80 8.73
C MET A 1 31.94 -46.19 9.80
N ASN A 2 32.00 -46.77 11.00
CA ASN A 2 31.22 -46.34 12.17
C ASN A 2 31.93 -45.15 12.81
N ASP A 3 31.18 -44.11 13.14
CA ASP A 3 31.41 -43.36 14.37
C ASP A 3 30.08 -42.79 14.88
N SER A 4 29.69 -43.31 16.03
CA SER A 4 28.53 -42.88 16.83
C SER A 4 29.08 -42.16 18.05
N ALA A 5 28.67 -40.91 18.27
CA ALA A 5 28.98 -40.17 19.49
C ALA A 5 27.70 -39.87 20.27
N GLN A 6 27.68 -40.37 21.50
CA GLN A 6 26.60 -40.32 22.49
C GLN A 6 26.55 -38.98 23.26
N THR A 7 25.32 -38.50 23.45
CA THR A 7 24.68 -37.89 24.64
C THR A 7 25.54 -37.29 25.77
N LYS A 8 25.19 -36.05 26.20
CA LYS A 8 25.05 -35.67 27.63
C LYS A 8 24.00 -34.56 27.83
N SER A 9 23.01 -34.87 28.67
CA SER A 9 22.10 -33.94 29.37
C SER A 9 22.74 -33.45 30.68
N PRO A 10 22.35 -32.30 31.24
CA PRO A 10 22.42 -32.08 32.68
C PRO A 10 21.04 -31.80 33.31
N ASP A 11 20.71 -32.63 34.30
CA ASP A 11 19.58 -32.49 35.22
C ASP A 11 19.77 -31.37 36.25
N ASP A 12 18.64 -30.73 36.55
CA ASP A 12 18.10 -30.29 37.85
C ASP A 12 19.02 -30.23 39.08
N LYS A 13 19.07 -29.03 39.70
CA LYS A 13 19.06 -28.90 41.17
C LYS A 13 18.18 -27.75 41.67
N CYS A 14 17.19 -28.19 42.44
CA CYS A 14 16.35 -27.52 43.42
C CYS A 14 17.07 -26.50 44.33
N SER A 15 16.39 -25.39 44.66
CA SER A 15 16.52 -24.69 45.95
C SER A 15 15.23 -23.92 46.27
N GLN A 16 14.53 -24.41 47.30
CA GLN A 16 13.46 -23.71 48.02
C GLN A 16 14.06 -22.62 48.93
N THR A 17 13.41 -21.47 49.07
CA THR A 17 13.36 -20.72 50.35
C THR A 17 12.16 -19.77 50.44
N HIS A 18 11.36 -20.01 51.47
CA HIS A 18 10.68 -19.09 52.40
C HIS A 18 9.71 -18.00 51.91
N SER A 19 8.45 -18.27 52.29
CA SER A 19 7.38 -17.34 52.63
C SER A 19 7.78 -16.40 53.78
N SER A 20 7.44 -15.13 53.67
CA SER A 20 7.17 -14.26 54.82
C SER A 20 6.20 -13.14 54.42
N SER A 21 5.08 -13.16 55.12
CA SER A 21 4.01 -12.17 55.21
C SER A 21 4.54 -10.78 55.54
N ASN A 22 3.90 -9.73 55.02
CA ASN A 22 3.77 -8.49 55.79
C ASN A 22 2.50 -7.71 55.39
N GLU A 23 1.69 -7.45 56.41
CA GLU A 23 0.49 -6.64 56.42
C GLU A 23 0.81 -5.14 56.37
N ASN A 24 -0.17 -4.39 55.86
CA ASN A 24 -0.60 -3.04 56.26
C ASN A 24 0.47 -1.95 56.48
N GLN A 25 0.45 -0.97 55.57
CA GLN A 25 0.44 0.43 56.00
C GLN A 25 -0.42 1.27 55.05
N GLN A 26 -1.56 1.72 55.60
CA GLN A 26 -2.38 2.79 55.07
C GLN A 26 -1.56 4.08 55.06
N GLN A 27 -1.47 4.75 53.91
CA GLN A 27 -1.11 6.15 53.83
C GLN A 27 -2.22 6.90 53.11
N HIS A 28 -2.86 7.79 53.86
CA HIS A 28 -3.82 8.78 53.40
C HIS A 28 -3.14 9.72 52.40
N HIS A 29 -3.59 9.72 51.15
CA HIS A 29 -3.31 10.82 50.24
C HIS A 29 -4.43 11.84 50.26
N HIS A 30 -4.01 13.05 50.59
CA HIS A 30 -4.74 14.30 50.67
C HIS A 30 -5.37 14.64 49.32
N VAL A 31 -6.70 14.81 49.29
CA VAL A 31 -7.43 15.44 48.18
C VAL A 31 -7.14 16.94 48.21
N PRO A 32 -6.70 17.59 47.11
CA PRO A 32 -6.73 19.03 47.00
C PRO A 32 -8.13 19.48 46.53
N GLU A 33 -8.68 20.46 47.24
CA GLU A 33 -9.92 21.16 46.94
C GLU A 33 -9.94 21.72 45.50
N GLU A 34 -10.96 21.33 44.73
CA GLU A 34 -11.36 22.01 43.51
C GLU A 34 -11.89 23.41 43.88
N LYS A 35 -11.14 24.44 43.50
CA LYS A 35 -11.61 25.82 43.54
C LYS A 35 -12.60 26.04 42.40
N HIS A 36 -13.85 26.30 42.76
CA HIS A 36 -14.86 26.88 41.89
C HIS A 36 -14.33 28.15 41.21
N LEU A 37 -14.24 28.12 39.88
CA LEU A 37 -14.13 29.31 39.05
C LEU A 37 -15.54 29.68 38.57
N HIS A 38 -15.99 30.86 39.00
CA HIS A 38 -17.19 31.53 38.50
C HIS A 38 -17.01 31.94 37.03
N PRO A 39 -18.07 31.90 36.20
CA PRO A 39 -18.05 32.45 34.86
C PRO A 39 -18.14 33.97 34.92
N HIS A 40 -17.12 34.67 34.39
CA HIS A 40 -17.18 36.09 34.12
C HIS A 40 -17.66 36.33 32.68
N ASP A 41 -18.79 37.03 32.60
CA ASP A 41 -19.16 38.10 31.66
C ASP A 41 -18.45 38.12 30.29
N ILE A 42 -19.13 37.59 29.27
CA ILE A 42 -18.87 37.94 27.87
C ILE A 42 -19.65 39.23 27.59
N VAL A 43 -18.90 40.33 27.50
CA VAL A 43 -19.37 41.63 27.01
C VAL A 43 -19.53 41.54 25.50
N CYS A 44 -20.75 41.73 25.01
CA CYS A 44 -21.03 42.02 23.60
C CYS A 44 -20.54 43.44 23.32
N LEU A 45 -19.56 43.58 22.42
CA LEU A 45 -19.27 44.84 21.76
C LEU A 45 -19.92 44.81 20.39
N ASP A 46 -20.97 45.62 20.26
CA ASP A 46 -21.48 46.11 18.99
C ASP A 46 -20.45 47.09 18.44
N ASP A 47 -19.96 46.85 17.21
CA ASP A 47 -19.29 47.87 16.41
C ASP A 47 -19.90 47.83 15.00
N ASP A 48 -20.84 48.75 14.79
CA ASP A 48 -21.18 49.32 13.50
C ASP A 48 -19.97 50.10 12.97
N ASP A 49 -19.54 49.84 11.74
CA ASP A 49 -18.88 50.87 10.94
C ASP A 49 -19.07 50.60 9.44
N ASP A 50 -19.90 51.47 8.86
CA ASP A 50 -20.08 51.71 7.43
C ASP A 50 -18.77 52.20 6.80
N VAL A 51 -18.29 51.50 5.75
CA VAL A 51 -17.41 52.12 4.76
C VAL A 51 -17.83 51.73 3.34
N ASP A 52 -18.36 52.75 2.67
CA ASP A 52 -18.69 52.85 1.26
C ASP A 52 -17.46 52.65 0.36
N GLY A 53 -17.62 51.91 -0.74
CA GLY A 53 -16.49 51.48 -1.56
C GLY A 53 -16.92 50.85 -2.89
N THR A 54 -17.58 51.64 -3.73
CA THR A 54 -17.98 51.31 -5.10
C THR A 54 -16.81 50.78 -5.96
N ALA A 55 -16.91 49.55 -6.47
CA ALA A 55 -16.17 49.10 -7.64
C ALA A 55 -17.05 48.22 -8.54
N LYS A 56 -17.21 48.67 -9.78
CA LYS A 56 -18.01 48.06 -10.85
C LYS A 56 -17.45 46.69 -11.24
N SER A 57 -18.25 45.64 -11.15
CA SER A 57 -17.98 44.34 -11.77
C SER A 57 -19.04 43.98 -12.83
N ASP A 58 -18.52 43.56 -13.98
CA ASP A 58 -19.16 43.30 -15.27
C ASP A 58 -20.04 42.02 -15.26
N PRO A 59 -21.34 42.06 -15.64
CA PRO A 59 -22.23 40.91 -15.54
C PRO A 59 -22.37 40.17 -16.87
N ARG A 60 -21.36 39.42 -17.30
CA ARG A 60 -21.52 38.42 -18.39
C ARG A 60 -20.63 37.20 -18.19
N LYS A 61 -21.18 36.17 -17.54
CA LYS A 61 -20.91 34.74 -17.80
C LYS A 61 -21.90 33.90 -16.98
N GLN A 62 -23.03 33.55 -17.60
CA GLN A 62 -23.89 32.47 -17.12
C GLN A 62 -23.30 31.13 -17.57
N PRO A 63 -23.17 30.12 -16.69
CA PRO A 63 -22.88 28.77 -17.12
C PRO A 63 -24.13 28.10 -17.71
N GLY A 64 -23.92 27.45 -18.86
CA GLY A 64 -24.96 26.88 -19.71
C GLY A 64 -25.76 25.76 -19.06
N ILE A 65 -27.08 25.89 -19.17
CA ILE A 65 -28.09 24.89 -18.86
C ILE A 65 -27.94 23.71 -19.84
N LEU A 66 -27.56 22.54 -19.30
CA LEU A 66 -27.55 21.26 -20.03
C LEU A 66 -28.99 20.88 -20.41
N LYS A 67 -29.25 20.87 -21.72
CA LYS A 67 -30.53 20.42 -22.30
C LYS A 67 -30.60 18.89 -22.26
N HIS A 68 -31.50 18.35 -21.44
CA HIS A 68 -31.87 16.93 -21.47
C HIS A 68 -32.46 16.55 -22.84
N ARG A 69 -31.75 15.65 -23.53
CA ARG A 69 -32.14 15.02 -24.79
C ARG A 69 -33.30 14.05 -24.53
N ARG A 70 -34.53 14.47 -24.87
CA ARG A 70 -35.75 13.64 -24.87
C ARG A 70 -35.56 12.43 -25.78
N ARG A 71 -35.52 11.22 -25.20
CA ARG A 71 -35.56 9.94 -25.91
C ARG A 71 -37.00 9.70 -26.38
N ARG A 72 -37.21 9.65 -27.70
CA ARG A 72 -38.50 9.30 -28.34
C ARG A 72 -38.91 7.88 -27.92
N GLN A 73 -40.08 7.76 -27.28
CA GLN A 73 -40.79 6.49 -27.15
C GLN A 73 -41.51 6.19 -28.48
N GLN A 74 -41.31 4.99 -29.02
CA GLN A 74 -42.18 4.44 -30.07
C GLN A 74 -43.32 3.65 -29.42
N PRO A 75 -44.57 3.79 -29.91
CA PRO A 75 -45.65 2.89 -29.51
C PRO A 75 -45.63 1.64 -30.39
N ARG A 76 -45.53 0.46 -29.77
CA ARG A 76 -45.95 -0.81 -30.39
C ARG A 76 -47.26 -1.23 -29.74
N GLY A 77 -48.33 -1.14 -30.53
CA GLY A 77 -49.59 -1.82 -30.24
C GLY A 77 -49.54 -3.28 -30.72
N GLY A 78 -50.42 -4.10 -30.15
CA GLY A 78 -50.88 -5.33 -30.80
C GLY A 78 -50.89 -6.59 -29.93
N GLY A 79 -51.97 -6.75 -29.16
CA GLY A 79 -52.76 -7.99 -29.04
C GLY A 79 -52.06 -9.32 -28.74
N GLY A 80 -52.19 -9.80 -27.50
CA GLY A 80 -51.91 -11.18 -27.12
C GLY A 80 -52.58 -11.51 -25.79
N SER A 81 -53.79 -12.07 -25.89
CA SER A 81 -54.62 -12.52 -24.77
C SER A 81 -54.07 -13.78 -24.10
N GLY A 82 -54.07 -13.77 -22.77
CA GLY A 82 -54.28 -14.98 -21.97
C GLY A 82 -53.04 -15.66 -21.42
N SER A 83 -52.67 -15.33 -20.19
CA SER A 83 -52.28 -16.34 -19.20
C SER A 83 -52.31 -15.73 -17.80
N CYS A 84 -53.12 -16.32 -16.93
CA CYS A 84 -53.22 -16.05 -15.50
C CYS A 84 -51.97 -16.60 -14.79
N GLY A 85 -50.91 -15.81 -14.75
CA GLY A 85 -49.75 -16.03 -13.89
C GLY A 85 -49.71 -14.97 -12.81
N CYS A 86 -49.59 -15.38 -11.55
CA CYS A 86 -49.55 -14.54 -10.37
C CYS A 86 -48.27 -13.69 -10.35
N ASP A 87 -48.25 -12.63 -11.16
CA ASP A 87 -47.19 -11.63 -11.21
C ASP A 87 -47.26 -10.80 -9.91
N HIS A 88 -46.68 -11.33 -8.84
CA HIS A 88 -46.19 -10.51 -7.73
C HIS A 88 -45.00 -9.71 -8.26
N LYS A 89 -45.29 -8.70 -9.09
CA LYS A 89 -44.41 -7.57 -9.33
C LYS A 89 -44.17 -6.93 -7.98
N ARG A 90 -43.18 -7.45 -7.24
CA ARG A 90 -42.56 -6.80 -6.10
C ARG A 90 -42.21 -5.40 -6.59
N GLN A 91 -43.04 -4.43 -6.24
CA GLN A 91 -42.66 -3.03 -6.28
C GLN A 91 -41.43 -2.97 -5.40
N ARG A 92 -40.24 -3.00 -6.02
CA ARG A 92 -39.00 -2.68 -5.31
C ARG A 92 -39.21 -1.24 -4.88
N GLY A 93 -39.52 -1.06 -3.60
CA GLY A 93 -39.54 0.26 -3.00
C GLY A 93 -38.24 0.95 -3.36
N ILE A 94 -38.31 2.24 -3.70
CA ILE A 94 -37.11 3.04 -3.93
C ILE A 94 -36.39 3.08 -2.58
N GLU A 95 -35.37 2.24 -2.41
CA GLU A 95 -34.53 2.23 -1.21
C GLU A 95 -33.94 3.61 -1.00
N THR A 96 -34.15 4.19 0.17
CA THR A 96 -33.62 5.52 0.47
C THR A 96 -32.11 5.45 0.70
N VAL A 97 -31.42 6.59 0.61
CA VAL A 97 -29.96 6.65 0.84
C VAL A 97 -29.64 6.22 2.28
N GLU A 98 -30.49 6.59 3.23
CA GLU A 98 -30.38 6.24 4.64
C GLU A 98 -30.49 4.73 4.87
N GLU A 99 -31.43 4.06 4.19
CA GLU A 99 -31.56 2.60 4.25
C GLU A 99 -30.31 1.90 3.71
N LYS A 100 -29.67 2.46 2.67
CA LYS A 100 -28.42 1.91 2.11
C LYS A 100 -27.22 2.14 3.02
N VAL A 101 -27.12 3.30 3.67
CA VAL A 101 -26.07 3.57 4.68
C VAL A 101 -26.26 2.65 5.88
N LEU A 102 -27.50 2.43 6.33
CA LEU A 102 -27.82 1.48 7.40
C LEU A 102 -27.47 0.05 6.99
N CYS A 103 -27.81 -0.35 5.76
CA CYS A 103 -27.41 -1.65 5.22
C CYS A 103 -25.89 -1.79 5.16
N PHE A 104 -25.16 -0.76 4.71
CA PHE A 104 -23.70 -0.76 4.67
C PHE A 104 -23.07 -0.91 6.06
N LYS A 105 -23.62 -0.20 7.06
CA LYS A 105 -23.18 -0.26 8.46
C LYS A 105 -23.20 -1.68 9.03
N HIS A 106 -24.22 -2.46 8.66
CA HIS A 106 -24.41 -3.84 9.12
C HIS A 106 -23.97 -4.91 8.10
N SER A 107 -23.46 -4.50 6.94
CA SER A 107 -23.08 -5.40 5.86
C SER A 107 -21.67 -5.97 6.09
N PRO A 108 -21.51 -7.32 6.16
CA PRO A 108 -20.22 -7.98 6.28
C PRO A 108 -19.55 -8.22 4.92
N HIS A 109 -19.93 -7.46 3.88
CA HIS A 109 -19.40 -7.62 2.53
C HIS A 109 -19.18 -6.23 1.92
N SER A 110 -17.93 -5.82 1.69
CA SER A 110 -17.60 -4.62 0.88
C SER A 110 -16.12 -4.26 0.86
N LEU A 111 -15.27 -4.93 1.65
CA LEU A 111 -13.92 -4.41 1.87
C LEU A 111 -13.00 -4.72 0.71
N GLN A 112 -12.28 -3.70 0.26
CA GLN A 112 -11.18 -3.79 -0.69
C GLN A 112 -9.88 -3.48 0.05
N ILE A 113 -8.96 -4.42 0.06
CA ILE A 113 -7.69 -4.32 0.77
C ILE A 113 -6.57 -4.31 -0.26
N SER A 114 -5.71 -3.30 -0.27
CA SER A 114 -4.56 -3.31 -1.17
C SER A 114 -3.58 -4.42 -0.77
N ALA A 115 -2.96 -5.08 -1.75
CA ALA A 115 -1.93 -6.10 -1.51
C ALA A 115 -0.77 -5.54 -0.65
N SER A 116 -0.44 -4.26 -0.81
CA SER A 116 0.60 -3.55 -0.04
C SER A 116 0.23 -3.30 1.43
N SER A 117 -1.06 -3.31 1.79
CA SER A 117 -1.50 -3.14 3.18
C SER A 117 -1.67 -4.46 3.93
N VAL A 118 -1.74 -5.61 3.25
CA VAL A 118 -1.99 -6.92 3.89
C VAL A 118 -0.96 -7.21 4.99
N ALA A 119 0.32 -6.92 4.76
CA ALA A 119 1.36 -7.11 5.77
C ALA A 119 1.09 -6.30 7.05
N ALA A 120 0.61 -5.06 6.92
CA ALA A 120 0.27 -4.22 8.06
C ALA A 120 -0.94 -4.75 8.81
N LEU A 121 -2.01 -5.10 8.08
CA LEU A 121 -3.23 -5.68 8.66
C LEU A 121 -2.97 -7.01 9.39
N CYS A 122 -1.89 -7.72 9.05
CA CYS A 122 -1.44 -8.94 9.72
C CYS A 122 -0.43 -8.70 10.86
N GLY A 123 -0.11 -7.45 11.19
CA GLY A 123 0.84 -7.08 12.23
C GLY A 123 2.31 -7.30 11.86
N LEU A 124 2.64 -7.29 10.56
CA LEU A 124 3.97 -7.58 10.01
C LEU A 124 4.56 -6.39 9.25
N HIS A 125 4.07 -5.18 9.52
CA HIS A 125 4.57 -3.94 8.93
C HIS A 125 4.91 -2.92 10.02
N PRO A 126 6.21 -2.60 10.23
CA PRO A 126 6.64 -1.77 11.35
C PRO A 126 6.34 -0.27 11.16
N TYR A 127 6.05 0.18 9.93
CA TYR A 127 5.88 1.63 9.67
C TYR A 127 4.46 2.09 9.36
N GLN A 128 3.49 1.20 9.15
CA GLN A 128 2.13 1.60 8.76
C GLN A 128 1.26 1.89 9.99
N ASN A 129 0.46 2.95 9.93
CA ASN A 129 -0.45 3.36 11.00
C ASN A 129 -1.74 2.53 10.92
N LEU A 130 -1.82 1.45 11.70
CA LEU A 130 -2.98 0.55 11.69
C LEU A 130 -4.31 1.22 12.10
N PRO A 131 -4.37 2.09 13.12
CA PRO A 131 -5.59 2.84 13.40
C PRO A 131 -6.09 3.70 12.23
N GLN A 132 -5.18 4.31 11.46
CA GLN A 132 -5.56 5.05 10.26
C GLN A 132 -6.10 4.09 9.18
N LEU A 133 -5.45 2.94 8.95
CA LEU A 133 -5.94 1.92 8.02
C LEU A 133 -7.32 1.36 8.44
N LEU A 134 -7.53 1.13 9.74
CA LEU A 134 -8.81 0.73 10.29
C LEU A 134 -9.88 1.77 9.97
N PHE A 135 -9.59 3.06 10.20
CA PHE A 135 -10.50 4.15 9.86
C PHE A 135 -10.83 4.18 8.36
N ASP A 136 -9.80 4.08 7.50
CA ASP A 136 -9.97 4.10 6.04
C ASP A 136 -10.86 2.93 5.58
N LEU A 137 -10.71 1.74 6.18
CA LEU A 137 -11.52 0.56 5.88
C LEU A 137 -12.95 0.63 6.47
N VAL A 138 -13.13 1.23 7.64
CA VAL A 138 -14.46 1.42 8.26
C VAL A 138 -15.34 2.30 7.36
N TYR A 139 -14.77 3.39 6.84
CA TYR A 139 -15.47 4.37 5.99
C TYR A 139 -15.18 4.23 4.49
N GLN A 140 -14.66 3.07 4.07
CA GLN A 140 -14.40 2.78 2.66
C GLN A 140 -15.69 2.81 1.82
N SER A 141 -15.58 3.19 0.55
CA SER A 141 -16.66 3.32 -0.46
C SER A 141 -17.55 4.56 -0.30
N TYR A 142 -18.38 4.82 -1.31
CA TYR A 142 -19.35 5.92 -1.31
C TYR A 142 -20.25 5.92 -0.06
N TYR A 143 -20.83 4.77 0.32
CA TYR A 143 -21.71 4.69 1.50
C TYR A 143 -20.93 4.85 2.81
N GLY A 144 -19.66 4.43 2.85
CA GLY A 144 -18.77 4.70 3.98
C GLY A 144 -18.47 6.18 4.14
N GLN A 145 -18.28 6.92 3.05
CA GLN A 145 -18.10 8.37 3.10
C GLN A 145 -19.38 9.10 3.56
N LEU A 146 -20.56 8.64 3.15
CA LEU A 146 -21.83 9.17 3.68
C LEU A 146 -21.98 8.88 5.17
N LEU A 147 -21.58 7.69 5.63
CA LEU A 147 -21.55 7.35 7.06
C LEU A 147 -20.59 8.28 7.82
N LEU A 148 -19.39 8.53 7.28
CA LEU A 148 -18.42 9.46 7.86
C LEU A 148 -18.99 10.89 7.97
N GLN A 149 -19.70 11.37 6.95
CA GLN A 149 -20.38 12.67 6.97
C GLN A 149 -21.44 12.75 8.07
N GLN A 150 -22.22 11.69 8.26
CA GLN A 150 -23.22 11.62 9.33
C GLN A 150 -22.55 11.65 10.71
N ASP A 151 -21.54 10.81 10.91
CA ASP A 151 -20.81 10.70 12.18
C ASP A 151 -20.07 12.01 12.51
N ALA A 152 -19.41 12.63 11.52
CA ALA A 152 -18.76 13.93 11.67
C ALA A 152 -19.77 15.02 12.06
N LYS A 153 -20.92 15.09 11.38
CA LYS A 153 -21.98 16.06 11.70
C LYS A 153 -22.50 15.88 13.14
N LEU A 154 -22.69 14.64 13.59
CA LEU A 154 -23.14 14.34 14.95
C LEU A 154 -22.11 14.76 16.01
N LEU A 155 -20.83 14.67 15.69
CA LEU A 155 -19.73 15.08 16.56
C LEU A 155 -19.38 16.58 16.43
N GLY A 156 -20.09 17.35 15.59
CA GLY A 156 -19.80 18.75 15.35
C GLY A 156 -18.47 18.98 14.60
N LEU A 157 -18.05 18.00 13.80
CA LEU A 157 -16.82 18.02 13.02
C LEU A 157 -17.09 18.48 11.58
N THR A 158 -16.12 19.19 11.01
CA THR A 158 -16.13 19.59 9.60
C THR A 158 -15.19 18.68 8.83
N LEU A 159 -15.70 18.01 7.79
CA LEU A 159 -14.86 17.22 6.90
C LEU A 159 -14.19 18.11 5.86
N VAL A 160 -12.91 17.85 5.64
CA VAL A 160 -12.09 18.50 4.62
C VAL A 160 -11.54 17.42 3.68
N ASP A 161 -11.33 17.77 2.42
CA ASP A 161 -10.66 16.87 1.48
C ASP A 161 -9.22 16.66 1.97
N ALA A 162 -8.85 15.42 2.30
CA ALA A 162 -7.58 15.13 2.95
C ALA A 162 -6.38 15.56 2.10
N LYS A 163 -6.42 15.31 0.78
CA LYS A 163 -5.34 15.67 -0.14
C LYS A 163 -5.18 17.18 -0.25
N THR A 164 -6.28 17.88 -0.52
CA THR A 164 -6.29 19.35 -0.63
C THR A 164 -5.88 19.99 0.69
N HIS A 165 -6.40 19.50 1.81
CA HIS A 165 -6.08 20.02 3.13
C HIS A 165 -4.61 19.78 3.51
N GLU A 166 -4.05 18.60 3.22
CA GLU A 166 -2.63 18.33 3.44
C GLU A 166 -1.75 19.26 2.59
N GLN A 167 -2.07 19.42 1.30
CA GLN A 167 -1.37 20.35 0.40
C GLN A 167 -1.43 21.80 0.92
N GLU A 168 -2.62 22.27 1.29
CA GLU A 168 -2.83 23.60 1.86
C GLU A 168 -2.08 23.78 3.18
N THR A 169 -2.09 22.77 4.05
CA THR A 169 -1.39 22.79 5.33
C THR A 169 0.12 22.85 5.12
N MET A 170 0.67 22.03 4.23
CA MET A 170 2.09 22.05 3.87
C MET A 170 2.50 23.41 3.31
N LEU A 171 1.71 23.98 2.40
CA LEU A 171 1.98 25.29 1.81
C LEU A 171 1.84 26.43 2.83
N SER A 172 0.88 26.34 3.74
CA SER A 172 0.67 27.29 4.83
C SER A 172 1.85 27.28 5.81
N LEU A 173 2.24 26.10 6.30
CA LEU A 173 3.42 25.92 7.15
C LEU A 173 4.68 26.42 6.46
N ALA A 174 4.91 26.06 5.19
CA ALA A 174 6.06 26.52 4.43
C ALA A 174 6.08 28.04 4.23
N SER A 175 4.92 28.65 3.96
CA SER A 175 4.78 30.11 3.83
C SER A 175 5.13 30.84 5.13
N SER A 176 4.84 30.24 6.29
CA SER A 176 5.22 30.80 7.60
C SER A 176 6.73 30.75 7.84
N VAL A 177 7.43 29.78 7.24
CA VAL A 177 8.90 29.66 7.31
C VAL A 177 9.55 30.70 6.40
N SER A 178 9.38 30.57 5.08
CA SER A 178 9.93 31.45 4.06
C SER A 178 9.31 31.21 2.67
N ASN A 179 9.45 32.16 1.74
CA ASN A 179 9.03 31.99 0.35
C ASN A 179 9.82 30.87 -0.36
N GLU A 180 11.10 30.72 -0.05
CA GLU A 180 11.95 29.65 -0.60
C GLU A 180 11.44 28.26 -0.18
N THR A 181 11.05 28.09 1.09
CA THR A 181 10.45 26.85 1.58
C THR A 181 9.15 26.53 0.86
N LYS A 182 8.31 27.55 0.64
CA LYS A 182 7.05 27.40 -0.08
C LYS A 182 7.29 26.93 -1.52
N GLU A 183 8.26 27.51 -2.21
CA GLU A 183 8.65 27.08 -3.56
C GLU A 183 9.13 25.64 -3.54
N LEU A 184 10.01 25.23 -2.62
CA LEU A 184 10.46 23.84 -2.49
C LEU A 184 9.31 22.86 -2.29
N ILE A 185 8.34 23.20 -1.42
CA ILE A 185 7.15 22.37 -1.20
C ILE A 185 6.28 22.30 -2.45
N GLN A 186 6.12 23.40 -3.19
CA GLN A 186 5.41 23.37 -4.48
C GLN A 186 6.08 22.38 -5.46
N GLN A 187 7.42 22.35 -5.51
CA GLN A 187 8.15 21.38 -6.33
C GLN A 187 7.90 19.95 -5.87
N VAL A 188 7.89 19.70 -4.56
CA VAL A 188 7.57 18.37 -3.98
C VAL A 188 6.16 17.91 -4.39
N LEU A 189 5.18 18.82 -4.33
CA LEU A 189 3.81 18.52 -4.75
C LEU A 189 3.73 18.23 -6.25
N GLU A 190 4.40 19.02 -7.09
CA GLU A 190 4.48 18.77 -8.54
C GLU A 190 5.10 17.41 -8.87
N VAL A 191 6.11 16.97 -8.10
CA VAL A 191 6.72 15.64 -8.26
C VAL A 191 5.75 14.53 -7.86
N SER A 192 5.03 14.69 -6.74
CA SER A 192 4.04 13.72 -6.29
C SER A 192 2.86 13.57 -7.26
N GLU A 193 2.53 14.62 -8.00
CA GLU A 193 1.48 14.64 -9.03
C GLU A 193 1.99 14.19 -10.40
N GLY A 194 3.26 13.79 -10.53
CA GLY A 194 3.88 13.41 -11.80
C GLY A 194 4.06 14.56 -12.80
N LYS A 195 3.81 15.81 -12.38
CA LYS A 195 3.99 17.02 -13.21
C LYS A 195 5.47 17.38 -13.37
N ARG A 196 6.32 16.93 -12.46
CA ARG A 196 7.76 17.18 -12.47
C ARG A 196 8.55 15.90 -12.25
N LYS A 197 9.53 15.63 -13.12
CA LYS A 197 10.45 14.50 -12.99
C LYS A 197 11.82 14.98 -12.49
N LEU A 198 12.16 14.61 -11.25
CA LEU A 198 13.52 14.77 -10.71
C LEU A 198 14.44 13.72 -11.34
N GLN A 199 15.72 14.01 -11.57
CA GLN A 199 16.60 13.08 -12.29
C GLN A 199 17.35 12.13 -11.34
N SER A 200 17.80 12.65 -10.19
CA SER A 200 18.66 11.91 -9.25
C SER A 200 18.07 11.79 -7.84
N VAL A 201 18.55 10.81 -7.06
CA VAL A 201 18.21 10.66 -5.64
C VAL A 201 18.84 11.78 -4.81
N GLU A 202 19.97 12.32 -5.26
CA GLU A 202 20.65 13.45 -4.68
C GLU A 202 19.81 14.72 -4.78
N GLU A 203 19.09 14.93 -5.90
CA GLU A 203 18.12 16.03 -6.03
C GLU A 203 16.98 15.88 -5.01
N VAL A 204 16.41 14.68 -4.88
CA VAL A 204 15.40 14.36 -3.87
C VAL A 204 15.92 14.64 -2.46
N GLN A 205 17.12 14.14 -2.13
CA GLN A 205 17.75 14.34 -0.82
C GLN A 205 18.09 15.80 -0.56
N SER A 206 18.51 16.55 -1.58
CA SER A 206 18.81 17.98 -1.48
C SER A 206 17.55 18.77 -1.13
N ILE A 207 16.44 18.52 -1.84
CA ILE A 207 15.14 19.15 -1.54
C ILE A 207 14.70 18.82 -0.10
N GLN A 208 14.76 17.55 0.29
CA GLN A 208 14.41 17.10 1.65
C GLN A 208 15.29 17.75 2.73
N GLN A 209 16.61 17.85 2.50
CA GLN A 209 17.55 18.46 3.43
C GLN A 209 17.35 19.96 3.56
N GLN A 210 17.07 20.66 2.45
CA GLN A 210 16.78 22.10 2.46
C GLN A 210 15.50 22.40 3.24
N ILE A 211 14.42 21.66 2.97
CA ILE A 211 13.15 21.77 3.72
C ILE A 211 13.41 21.53 5.21
N LYS A 212 14.12 20.45 5.56
CA LYS A 212 14.45 20.13 6.95
C LYS A 212 15.29 21.21 7.63
N ALA A 213 16.33 21.72 6.97
CA ALA A 213 17.19 22.76 7.53
C ALA A 213 16.41 24.06 7.77
N GLN A 214 15.59 24.48 6.81
CA GLN A 214 14.76 25.67 6.93
C GLN A 214 13.69 25.51 8.02
N ALA A 215 13.07 24.33 8.13
CA ALA A 215 12.11 24.03 9.19
C ALA A 215 12.75 24.06 10.59
N ILE A 216 13.97 23.53 10.77
CA ILE A 216 14.70 23.61 12.04
C ILE A 216 15.05 25.06 12.40
N VAL A 217 15.46 25.89 11.44
CA VAL A 217 15.71 27.33 11.68
C VAL A 217 14.41 28.05 12.06
N ALA A 218 13.28 27.71 11.42
CA ALA A 218 11.97 28.22 11.79
C ALA A 218 11.57 27.83 13.21
N GLN A 219 11.94 26.61 13.63
CA GLN A 219 11.71 26.14 14.99
C GLN A 219 12.52 26.92 16.01
N GLN A 220 13.82 27.12 15.75
CA GLN A 220 14.71 27.86 16.62
C GLN A 220 14.30 29.34 16.77
N SER A 221 13.66 29.89 15.74
CA SER A 221 13.07 31.24 15.76
C SER A 221 11.66 31.31 16.33
N GLY A 222 11.07 30.17 16.74
CA GLY A 222 9.72 30.10 17.32
C GLY A 222 8.58 30.27 16.31
N LYS A 223 8.87 30.24 15.00
CA LYS A 223 7.85 30.30 13.95
C LYS A 223 7.07 28.99 13.81
N LEU A 224 7.77 27.87 14.00
CA LEU A 224 7.19 26.53 14.01
C LEU A 224 7.46 25.85 15.34
N ASN A 225 6.55 25.00 15.79
CA ASN A 225 6.82 24.06 16.86
C ASN A 225 7.46 22.76 16.31
N GLN A 226 8.00 21.91 17.18
CA GLN A 226 8.64 20.65 16.76
C GLN A 226 7.71 19.74 15.93
N GLN A 227 6.42 19.67 16.31
CA GLN A 227 5.45 18.83 15.60
C GLN A 227 5.18 19.31 14.18
N GLN A 228 5.06 20.63 13.98
CA GLN A 228 4.90 21.23 12.66
C GLN A 228 6.13 20.98 11.79
N VAL A 229 7.32 21.01 12.36
CA VAL A 229 8.55 20.63 11.67
C VAL A 229 8.50 19.16 11.24
N ASP A 230 8.19 18.26 12.18
CA ASP A 230 8.15 16.82 11.89
C ASP A 230 7.09 16.49 10.84
N SER A 231 5.89 17.06 10.96
CA SER A 231 4.80 16.90 9.98
C SER A 231 5.21 17.42 8.60
N LEU A 232 5.75 18.64 8.50
CA LEU A 232 6.18 19.21 7.22
C LEU A 232 7.30 18.38 6.57
N VAL A 233 8.27 17.93 7.35
CA VAL A 233 9.41 17.12 6.87
C VAL A 233 8.95 15.73 6.45
N GLU A 234 8.08 15.08 7.21
CA GLU A 234 7.60 13.73 6.90
C GLU A 234 6.63 13.70 5.72
N SER A 235 5.66 14.62 5.65
CA SER A 235 4.75 14.72 4.49
C SER A 235 5.52 15.04 3.22
N SER A 236 6.45 16.01 3.26
CA SER A 236 7.28 16.32 2.09
C SER A 236 8.17 15.16 1.65
N ARG A 237 8.75 14.43 2.60
CA ARG A 237 9.54 13.22 2.35
C ARG A 237 8.71 12.13 1.66
N GLY A 238 7.50 11.88 2.13
CA GLY A 238 6.57 10.91 1.55
C GLY A 238 6.22 11.26 0.10
N CYS A 239 5.70 12.47 -0.12
CA CYS A 239 5.29 12.95 -1.44
C CYS A 239 6.40 12.85 -2.49
N VAL A 240 7.60 13.35 -2.18
CA VAL A 240 8.71 13.34 -3.14
C VAL A 240 9.24 11.93 -3.39
N SER A 241 9.29 11.05 -2.37
CA SER A 241 9.85 9.70 -2.53
C SER A 241 8.92 8.81 -3.37
N THR A 242 7.61 8.90 -3.14
CA THR A 242 6.60 8.16 -3.90
C THR A 242 6.52 8.68 -5.34
N GLY A 243 6.45 10.00 -5.54
CA GLY A 243 6.43 10.60 -6.87
C GLY A 243 7.69 10.26 -7.67
N PHE A 244 8.86 10.32 -7.03
CA PHE A 244 10.13 9.93 -7.64
C PHE A 244 10.13 8.47 -8.09
N GLY A 245 9.71 7.55 -7.22
CA GLY A 245 9.66 6.12 -7.57
C GLY A 245 8.78 5.86 -8.79
N THR A 246 7.58 6.43 -8.78
CA THR A 246 6.59 6.29 -9.87
C THR A 246 7.13 6.82 -11.21
N CYS A 247 7.81 7.98 -11.21
CA CYS A 247 8.38 8.58 -12.44
C CYS A 247 9.54 7.79 -13.08
N HIS A 248 10.13 6.85 -12.34
CA HIS A 248 11.39 6.17 -12.65
C HIS A 248 11.27 4.66 -12.78
N GLU A 249 10.06 4.13 -12.67
CA GLU A 249 9.76 2.71 -12.69
C GLU A 249 10.08 2.06 -14.04
N GLU A 250 9.71 2.70 -15.15
CA GLU A 250 9.99 2.18 -16.49
C GLU A 250 11.49 2.00 -16.76
N GLU A 251 12.30 2.98 -16.36
CA GLU A 251 13.76 2.91 -16.50
C GLU A 251 14.37 1.81 -15.62
N ALA A 252 13.78 1.56 -14.44
CA ALA A 252 14.23 0.47 -13.59
C ALA A 252 13.95 -0.90 -14.23
N LEU A 253 12.79 -1.06 -14.87
CA LEU A 253 12.44 -2.26 -15.62
C LEU A 253 13.38 -2.46 -16.82
N ASP A 254 13.77 -1.39 -17.53
CA ASP A 254 14.74 -1.49 -18.64
C ASP A 254 16.11 -2.00 -18.16
N VAL A 255 16.60 -1.48 -17.03
CA VAL A 255 17.87 -1.95 -16.43
C VAL A 255 17.75 -3.40 -15.98
N TYR A 256 16.59 -3.79 -15.46
CA TYR A 256 16.29 -5.17 -15.06
C TYR A 256 16.26 -6.12 -16.26
N GLU A 257 15.56 -5.79 -17.33
CA GLU A 257 15.51 -6.60 -18.55
C GLU A 257 16.91 -6.83 -19.12
N LYS A 258 17.72 -5.76 -19.16
CA LYS A 258 19.12 -5.84 -19.61
C LYS A 258 19.96 -6.73 -18.71
N ARG A 259 19.70 -6.72 -17.39
CA ARG A 259 20.45 -7.51 -16.39
C ARG A 259 20.09 -8.99 -16.43
N VAL A 260 18.81 -9.31 -16.58
CA VAL A 260 18.29 -10.68 -16.59
C VAL A 260 18.37 -11.31 -17.99
N GLY A 261 18.38 -10.50 -19.04
CA GLY A 261 18.34 -10.98 -20.42
C GLY A 261 16.95 -11.45 -20.87
N ALA A 262 15.90 -11.01 -20.18
CA ALA A 262 14.51 -11.37 -20.46
C ALA A 262 13.65 -10.11 -20.49
N ARG A 263 12.72 -10.03 -21.45
CA ARG A 263 11.80 -8.90 -21.60
C ARG A 263 10.62 -9.03 -20.62
N VAL A 264 10.23 -7.93 -20.01
CA VAL A 264 8.97 -7.79 -19.25
C VAL A 264 7.87 -7.54 -20.27
N ARG A 265 7.00 -8.54 -20.46
CA ARG A 265 5.96 -8.54 -21.51
C ARG A 265 4.76 -7.67 -21.17
N GLU A 266 4.44 -7.53 -19.90
CA GLU A 266 3.37 -6.68 -19.40
C GLU A 266 3.97 -5.72 -18.38
N ARG A 267 3.86 -4.41 -18.60
CA ARG A 267 4.34 -3.36 -17.69
C ARG A 267 3.15 -2.53 -17.22
N ASN A 268 2.99 -2.31 -15.92
CA ASN A 268 2.07 -1.33 -15.32
C ASN A 268 0.57 -1.47 -15.70
N GLU A 269 0.17 -2.59 -16.30
CA GLU A 269 -1.15 -2.72 -16.92
C GLU A 269 -2.17 -3.40 -16.01
N THR A 270 -1.70 -4.35 -15.19
CA THR A 270 -2.41 -5.39 -14.43
C THR A 270 -3.18 -5.06 -13.15
N TYR A 271 -4.31 -4.36 -13.13
CA TYR A 271 -5.10 -4.35 -11.88
C TYR A 271 -5.77 -5.71 -11.64
N MET A 272 -5.46 -6.35 -10.51
CA MET A 272 -5.98 -7.64 -10.10
C MET A 272 -6.91 -7.51 -8.91
N GLU A 273 -7.94 -8.34 -8.89
CA GLU A 273 -8.93 -8.43 -7.82
C GLU A 273 -9.09 -9.89 -7.38
N TRP A 274 -8.97 -10.17 -6.08
CA TRP A 274 -9.14 -11.51 -5.55
C TRP A 274 -10.16 -11.54 -4.41
N ASP A 275 -11.30 -12.17 -4.67
CA ASP A 275 -12.42 -12.26 -3.73
C ASP A 275 -12.21 -13.36 -2.70
N PHE A 276 -12.65 -13.12 -1.46
CA PHE A 276 -12.55 -14.07 -0.35
C PHE A 276 -13.89 -14.25 0.34
N GLN A 277 -14.15 -15.47 0.82
CA GLN A 277 -15.23 -15.77 1.76
C GLN A 277 -14.67 -16.04 3.15
N ARG A 278 -15.45 -15.68 4.16
CA ARG A 278 -15.16 -15.99 5.56
C ARG A 278 -15.32 -17.49 5.82
N ARG A 279 -14.42 -18.09 6.59
CA ARG A 279 -14.55 -19.45 7.14
C ARG A 279 -14.40 -19.39 8.65
N VAL A 280 -15.31 -20.05 9.35
CA VAL A 280 -15.17 -20.32 10.79
C VAL A 280 -14.38 -21.61 10.91
N LEU A 281 -13.33 -21.58 11.72
CA LEU A 281 -12.55 -22.78 12.05
C LEU A 281 -13.12 -23.40 13.33
N ASP A 282 -12.79 -24.67 13.55
CA ASP A 282 -13.11 -25.35 14.79
C ASP A 282 -12.45 -24.64 15.99
N SER A 283 -12.99 -24.88 17.19
CA SER A 283 -12.65 -24.21 18.45
C SER A 283 -11.17 -24.27 18.86
N ASP A 284 -10.37 -25.09 18.19
CA ASP A 284 -8.94 -25.26 18.48
C ASP A 284 -8.05 -24.22 17.79
N SER A 285 -8.58 -23.47 16.82
CA SER A 285 -7.84 -22.36 16.19
C SER A 285 -7.85 -21.12 17.08
N GLU A 286 -6.67 -20.57 17.38
CA GLU A 286 -6.51 -19.39 18.26
C GLU A 286 -7.39 -18.19 17.86
N LEU A 287 -7.56 -17.98 16.55
CA LEU A 287 -8.39 -16.88 16.02
C LEU A 287 -9.83 -17.30 15.71
N GLY A 288 -10.11 -18.61 15.62
CA GLY A 288 -11.43 -19.17 15.28
C GLY A 288 -11.96 -18.82 13.88
N VAL A 289 -11.21 -18.06 13.09
CA VAL A 289 -11.63 -17.54 11.78
C VAL A 289 -10.48 -17.58 10.78
N THR A 290 -10.82 -17.79 9.52
CA THR A 290 -9.92 -17.64 8.38
C THR A 290 -10.71 -17.19 7.15
N ALA A 291 -10.02 -17.00 6.03
CA ALA A 291 -10.63 -16.71 4.75
C ALA A 291 -10.22 -17.74 3.71
N SER A 292 -11.05 -17.93 2.70
CA SER A 292 -10.69 -18.72 1.53
C SER A 292 -11.05 -18.00 0.25
N PRO A 293 -10.26 -18.16 -0.81
CA PRO A 293 -10.54 -17.51 -2.07
C PRO A 293 -11.86 -18.00 -2.69
N LEU A 294 -12.64 -17.05 -3.22
CA LEU A 294 -13.82 -17.27 -4.06
C LEU A 294 -13.37 -17.39 -5.52
N GLY A 295 -12.63 -18.47 -5.81
CA GLY A 295 -12.07 -18.72 -7.13
C GLY A 295 -10.71 -18.04 -7.38
N ARG A 296 -10.38 -17.86 -8.66
CA ARG A 296 -9.11 -17.25 -9.09
C ARG A 296 -9.22 -15.72 -9.04
N ALA A 297 -8.10 -15.05 -8.84
CA ALA A 297 -8.06 -13.60 -9.01
C ALA A 297 -8.43 -13.23 -10.45
N ARG A 298 -9.16 -12.12 -10.59
CA ARG A 298 -9.65 -11.61 -11.86
C ARG A 298 -8.87 -10.36 -12.24
N ARG A 299 -8.49 -10.29 -13.50
CA ARG A 299 -7.94 -9.09 -14.11
C ARG A 299 -9.08 -8.08 -14.32
N ARG A 300 -8.86 -6.83 -13.95
CA ARG A 300 -9.72 -5.70 -14.33
C ARG A 300 -8.96 -4.74 -15.21
N VAL A 301 -9.65 -4.26 -16.24
CA VAL A 301 -9.12 -3.19 -17.08
C VAL A 301 -9.20 -1.89 -16.27
N ARG A 302 -8.10 -1.15 -16.19
CA ARG A 302 -7.97 0.09 -15.38
C ARG A 302 -9.09 1.11 -15.69
N GLU A 303 -9.55 1.17 -16.94
CA GLU A 303 -10.62 2.06 -17.41
C GLU A 303 -11.99 1.77 -16.77
N GLU A 304 -12.26 0.51 -16.39
CA GLU A 304 -13.50 0.14 -15.71
C GLU A 304 -13.56 0.67 -14.27
N PHE A 305 -12.40 0.94 -13.66
CA PHE A 305 -12.31 1.50 -12.31
C PHE A 305 -12.71 2.98 -12.29
N ALA A 306 -12.22 3.77 -13.25
CA ALA A 306 -12.55 5.19 -13.36
C ALA A 306 -14.05 5.45 -13.57
N SER A 307 -14.75 4.51 -14.23
CA SER A 307 -16.16 4.66 -14.59
C SER A 307 -17.15 4.24 -13.49
N ARG A 308 -16.74 3.44 -12.49
CA ARG A 308 -17.64 2.99 -11.41
C ARG A 308 -17.82 3.99 -10.27
N GLY A 309 -17.05 5.08 -10.23
CA GLY A 309 -17.15 6.09 -9.15
C GLY A 309 -16.81 5.54 -7.76
N GLU A 310 -16.30 4.30 -7.68
CA GLU A 310 -15.65 3.73 -6.51
C GLU A 310 -14.22 4.28 -6.48
N GLY A 311 -14.11 5.59 -6.19
CA GLY A 311 -12.82 6.26 -6.06
C GLY A 311 -11.97 5.54 -5.02
N SER A 312 -10.92 4.86 -5.48
CA SER A 312 -9.88 4.36 -4.62
C SER A 312 -9.11 5.56 -4.07
N ASN A 313 -9.20 5.80 -2.75
CA ASN A 313 -8.35 6.78 -2.05
C ASN A 313 -6.88 6.32 -1.93
N SER A 314 -6.47 5.25 -2.61
CA SER A 314 -5.05 4.95 -2.80
C SER A 314 -4.49 5.96 -3.80
N GLY A 315 -3.70 6.93 -3.31
CA GLY A 315 -3.11 8.02 -4.09
C GLY A 315 -2.06 7.60 -5.12
N ASP A 316 -2.41 6.66 -6.00
CA ASP A 316 -1.62 6.24 -7.15
C ASP A 316 -2.37 6.58 -8.44
N ASP A 317 -2.48 7.88 -8.71
CA ASP A 317 -3.14 8.44 -9.89
C ASP A 317 -2.13 8.58 -11.02
N GLY A 318 -1.87 7.48 -11.71
CA GLY A 318 -1.10 7.44 -12.95
C GLY A 318 -1.82 8.26 -14.03
N THR A 319 -1.18 9.35 -14.44
CA THR A 319 -1.67 10.32 -15.43
C THR A 319 -1.84 9.68 -16.82
N SER A 320 -3.05 9.78 -17.36
CA SER A 320 -3.36 9.49 -18.77
C SER A 320 -2.58 10.45 -19.67
N ARG A 321 -1.67 9.93 -20.51
CA ARG A 321 -1.08 10.69 -21.61
C ARG A 321 -1.96 10.57 -22.84
N ASP A 322 -2.39 11.71 -23.37
CA ASP A 322 -3.05 11.87 -24.65
C ASP A 322 -2.16 11.31 -25.78
N ILE A 323 -2.53 10.15 -26.33
CA ILE A 323 -1.96 9.66 -27.60
C ILE A 323 -2.81 10.25 -28.71
N ALA A 324 -2.19 11.16 -29.46
CA ALA A 324 -2.76 11.74 -30.67
C ALA A 324 -2.99 10.66 -31.74
N ASP A 325 -4.14 10.76 -32.40
CA ASP A 325 -4.54 10.00 -33.58
C ASP A 325 -3.42 9.97 -34.64
N THR A 326 -2.93 8.76 -34.94
CA THR A 326 -2.37 8.44 -36.25
C THR A 326 -3.21 7.34 -36.87
N ASP A 327 -4.07 7.80 -37.78
CA ASP A 327 -4.82 7.02 -38.76
C ASP A 327 -3.82 6.38 -39.74
N ASP A 328 -3.60 5.07 -39.63
CA ASP A 328 -3.02 4.26 -40.70
C ASP A 328 -3.77 2.92 -40.72
N GLY A 329 -4.62 2.80 -41.75
CA GLY A 329 -5.32 1.57 -42.05
C GLY A 329 -4.37 0.50 -42.58
N ASP A 330 -4.54 -0.72 -42.09
CA ASP A 330 -4.19 -1.89 -42.89
C ASP A 330 -5.14 -3.05 -42.62
N ASN A 331 -5.63 -3.57 -43.74
CA ASN A 331 -6.65 -4.57 -43.92
C ASN A 331 -5.98 -5.95 -43.93
N ALA A 332 -6.16 -6.74 -42.87
CA ALA A 332 -5.67 -8.12 -42.83
C ALA A 332 -6.80 -9.10 -42.48
N THR A 333 -6.98 -10.03 -43.41
CA THR A 333 -7.96 -11.12 -43.47
C THR A 333 -7.85 -12.08 -42.29
N ASN A 334 -8.99 -12.33 -41.64
CA ASN A 334 -9.15 -13.27 -40.54
C ASN A 334 -9.46 -14.68 -41.11
N GLU A 335 -8.48 -15.58 -41.10
CA GLU A 335 -8.68 -17.01 -41.37
C GLU A 335 -9.14 -17.76 -40.11
N SER A 336 -10.08 -18.69 -40.31
CA SER A 336 -10.81 -19.43 -39.28
C SER A 336 -9.97 -20.56 -38.67
N ILE A 337 -9.87 -20.61 -37.34
CA ILE A 337 -9.31 -21.75 -36.61
C ILE A 337 -10.19 -22.16 -35.43
N ASN A 338 -10.58 -23.44 -35.44
CA ASN A 338 -10.94 -24.35 -34.35
C ASN A 338 -11.81 -23.85 -33.17
N ASP A 339 -13.13 -24.06 -33.29
CA ASP A 339 -14.15 -23.92 -32.23
C ASP A 339 -14.31 -25.17 -31.31
N GLY A 340 -13.40 -26.14 -31.37
CA GLY A 340 -13.63 -27.45 -30.73
C GLY A 340 -13.24 -27.57 -29.24
N ALA A 341 -12.25 -26.81 -28.76
CA ALA A 341 -11.61 -27.08 -27.46
C ALA A 341 -11.91 -26.04 -26.36
N LYS A 342 -12.56 -24.91 -26.70
CA LYS A 342 -12.83 -23.83 -25.74
C LYS A 342 -14.08 -24.07 -24.87
N LYS A 343 -14.94 -25.01 -25.26
CA LYS A 343 -16.27 -25.18 -24.67
C LYS A 343 -16.34 -25.97 -23.36
N VAL A 344 -15.27 -26.68 -22.98
CA VAL A 344 -15.27 -27.53 -21.76
C VAL A 344 -14.66 -26.81 -20.55
N ALA A 345 -13.82 -25.79 -20.76
CA ALA A 345 -13.25 -24.99 -19.66
C ALA A 345 -14.17 -23.83 -19.20
N GLU A 346 -15.17 -23.46 -20.01
CA GLU A 346 -16.18 -22.43 -19.71
C GLU A 346 -17.48 -22.99 -19.11
N GLU A 347 -17.60 -24.30 -18.87
CA GLU A 347 -18.83 -24.88 -18.29
C GLU A 347 -18.75 -25.07 -16.76
N ILE A 348 -17.65 -24.67 -16.12
CA ILE A 348 -17.58 -24.41 -14.66
C ILE A 348 -17.78 -22.90 -14.41
N VAL A 349 -18.83 -22.35 -15.01
CA VAL A 349 -19.21 -20.93 -14.92
C VAL A 349 -20.48 -20.78 -14.09
N ASP A 350 -20.36 -19.98 -13.04
CA ASP A 350 -21.40 -19.16 -12.39
C ASP A 350 -22.55 -19.83 -11.62
N LEU A 351 -22.22 -20.71 -10.66
CA LEU A 351 -23.05 -20.81 -9.45
C LEU A 351 -22.61 -19.85 -8.32
N SER A 352 -21.60 -19.00 -8.57
CA SER A 352 -21.02 -18.08 -7.59
C SER A 352 -21.53 -16.63 -7.65
N GLU A 353 -22.34 -16.24 -8.64
CA GLU A 353 -22.73 -14.83 -8.82
C GLU A 353 -23.49 -14.22 -7.62
N ASP A 354 -24.13 -15.06 -6.79
CA ASP A 354 -24.89 -14.57 -5.63
C ASP A 354 -24.06 -14.47 -4.34
N VAL A 355 -22.84 -15.04 -4.28
CA VAL A 355 -22.03 -14.99 -3.06
C VAL A 355 -21.25 -13.70 -3.00
N LYS A 356 -21.72 -12.77 -2.17
CA LYS A 356 -20.99 -11.52 -1.92
C LYS A 356 -19.69 -11.81 -1.17
N PRO A 357 -18.54 -11.27 -1.63
CA PRO A 357 -17.26 -11.50 -0.98
C PRO A 357 -17.24 -10.88 0.42
N PHE A 358 -16.64 -11.60 1.36
CA PHE A 358 -16.34 -11.11 2.71
C PHE A 358 -15.36 -9.94 2.63
N PHE A 359 -14.28 -10.10 1.87
CA PHE A 359 -13.43 -9.00 1.42
C PHE A 359 -12.78 -9.37 0.10
N ARG A 360 -12.09 -8.40 -0.50
CA ARG A 360 -11.30 -8.56 -1.70
C ARG A 360 -9.91 -8.00 -1.46
N ILE A 361 -8.89 -8.68 -1.98
CA ILE A 361 -7.54 -8.11 -2.10
C ILE A 361 -7.37 -7.56 -3.51
N VAL A 362 -6.82 -6.36 -3.61
CA VAL A 362 -6.61 -5.66 -4.88
C VAL A 362 -5.17 -5.19 -5.03
N GLY A 363 -4.68 -5.07 -6.25
CA GLY A 363 -3.35 -4.50 -6.49
C GLY A 363 -2.91 -4.66 -7.93
N ALA A 364 -1.80 -4.00 -8.28
CA ALA A 364 -1.16 -4.11 -9.58
C ALA A 364 0.30 -4.52 -9.40
N VAL A 365 0.78 -5.34 -10.32
CA VAL A 365 2.21 -5.68 -10.43
C VAL A 365 2.88 -4.72 -11.41
N ASP A 366 4.14 -4.41 -11.14
CA ASP A 366 4.93 -3.52 -12.00
C ASP A 366 5.27 -4.22 -13.33
N GLY A 367 5.42 -5.55 -13.32
CA GLY A 367 5.36 -6.29 -14.56
C GLY A 367 5.33 -7.81 -14.45
N ILE A 368 5.31 -8.44 -15.63
CA ILE A 368 5.40 -9.90 -15.79
C ILE A 368 6.40 -10.20 -16.89
N ARG A 369 7.30 -11.15 -16.64
CA ARG A 369 8.19 -11.71 -17.66
C ARG A 369 7.99 -13.22 -17.77
N ASP A 370 8.54 -13.79 -18.82
CA ASP A 370 8.57 -15.23 -19.01
C ASP A 370 9.99 -15.78 -18.72
N GLU A 371 10.06 -16.97 -18.14
CA GLU A 371 11.29 -17.68 -17.83
C GLU A 371 11.22 -19.08 -18.43
N LEU A 372 12.30 -19.50 -19.10
CA LEU A 372 12.45 -20.87 -19.55
C LEU A 372 12.84 -21.74 -18.35
N TYR A 373 12.09 -22.81 -18.11
CA TYR A 373 12.23 -23.70 -16.96
C TYR A 373 12.36 -25.14 -17.44
N VAL A 374 13.22 -25.93 -16.79
CA VAL A 374 13.28 -27.38 -17.00
C VAL A 374 12.37 -27.99 -15.95
N ASP A 375 11.29 -28.63 -16.39
CA ASP A 375 10.44 -29.36 -15.47
C ASP A 375 11.29 -30.45 -14.80
N SER A 376 11.46 -30.36 -13.48
CA SER A 376 12.10 -31.46 -12.74
C SER A 376 11.29 -32.71 -13.03
N PRO A 377 11.93 -33.84 -13.39
CA PRO A 377 11.22 -35.07 -13.71
C PRO A 377 10.28 -35.34 -12.56
N LYS A 378 8.97 -35.26 -12.83
CA LYS A 378 7.95 -35.52 -11.84
C LYS A 378 8.23 -36.92 -11.36
N THR A 379 8.76 -37.04 -10.15
CA THR A 379 8.78 -38.33 -9.48
C THR A 379 7.31 -38.61 -9.28
N ASP A 380 6.73 -39.40 -10.20
CA ASP A 380 5.37 -39.89 -10.12
C ASP A 380 5.30 -40.79 -8.88
N ASN A 381 5.28 -40.17 -7.70
CA ASN A 381 5.12 -40.79 -6.40
C ASN A 381 3.69 -41.29 -6.21
N ASN A 382 2.88 -41.33 -7.26
CA ASN A 382 1.61 -42.02 -7.30
C ASN A 382 1.80 -43.53 -7.55
N VAL A 383 2.84 -44.13 -6.96
CA VAL A 383 2.93 -45.59 -6.79
C VAL A 383 2.10 -45.94 -5.57
N ASN A 384 0.78 -45.82 -5.71
CA ASN A 384 -0.14 -46.53 -4.83
C ASN A 384 -0.04 -48.03 -5.14
N SER A 385 0.91 -48.62 -4.42
CA SER A 385 1.08 -50.03 -4.12
C SER A 385 -0.24 -50.81 -4.07
N SER A 386 -0.48 -51.65 -5.07
CA SER A 386 -1.10 -52.97 -4.90
C SER A 386 -1.16 -53.78 -6.20
N ASN A 387 0.00 -54.15 -6.76
CA ASN A 387 0.16 -55.49 -7.34
C ASN A 387 1.63 -55.82 -7.62
N ARG A 388 2.30 -56.38 -6.61
CA ARG A 388 3.52 -57.14 -6.78
C ARG A 388 3.18 -58.46 -7.47
N GLN A 389 3.44 -58.57 -8.77
CA GLN A 389 3.81 -59.85 -9.37
C GLN A 389 5.04 -59.67 -10.24
N ASN A 390 6.18 -60.04 -9.64
CA ASN A 390 7.33 -60.71 -10.24
C ASN A 390 7.43 -60.62 -11.77
N ASN A 391 8.19 -59.65 -12.27
CA ASN A 391 8.84 -59.82 -13.56
C ASN A 391 10.26 -59.27 -13.50
N THR A 392 11.20 -60.22 -13.44
CA THR A 392 12.64 -60.03 -13.59
C THR A 392 12.96 -59.88 -15.08
N GLY A 393 13.52 -58.74 -15.46
CA GLY A 393 14.21 -58.56 -16.73
C GLY A 393 13.47 -57.66 -17.70
N ASP A 394 13.81 -56.37 -17.71
CA ASP A 394 14.63 -55.79 -18.77
C ASP A 394 14.94 -54.35 -18.37
N ILE A 395 16.22 -54.02 -18.10
CA ILE A 395 16.64 -52.64 -17.83
C ILE A 395 16.85 -51.99 -19.19
N SER A 396 15.76 -51.56 -19.83
CA SER A 396 15.86 -50.76 -21.05
C SER A 396 16.33 -49.36 -20.65
N CYS A 397 17.61 -49.07 -20.90
CA CYS A 397 18.17 -47.73 -20.87
C CYS A 397 17.59 -46.98 -22.09
N SER A 398 16.37 -46.46 -21.99
CA SER A 398 15.81 -45.62 -23.05
C SER A 398 16.29 -44.18 -22.84
N ASP A 399 17.25 -43.75 -23.66
CA ASP A 399 17.88 -42.42 -23.70
C ASP A 399 16.93 -41.24 -24.06
N ASN A 400 15.62 -41.34 -23.77
CA ASN A 400 14.61 -40.33 -24.12
C ASN A 400 14.25 -39.40 -22.95
N GLU A 401 15.18 -39.11 -22.05
CA GLU A 401 15.02 -38.06 -21.03
C GLU A 401 15.43 -36.68 -21.57
N GLU A 402 14.95 -36.32 -22.76
CA GLU A 402 15.03 -34.94 -23.21
C GLU A 402 14.15 -34.09 -22.28
N GLY A 403 14.76 -33.43 -21.30
CA GLY A 403 14.08 -32.60 -20.31
C GLY A 403 13.10 -31.65 -20.99
N GLN A 404 11.83 -31.76 -20.62
CA GLN A 404 10.77 -30.92 -21.18
C GLN A 404 10.98 -29.49 -20.70
N TRP A 405 11.37 -28.60 -21.63
CA TRP A 405 11.45 -27.18 -21.37
C TRP A 405 10.04 -26.58 -21.42
N SER A 406 9.65 -25.89 -20.35
CA SER A 406 8.40 -25.15 -20.24
C SER A 406 8.70 -23.66 -20.08
N ILE A 407 7.78 -22.82 -20.53
CA ILE A 407 7.85 -21.37 -20.26
C ILE A 407 6.91 -21.11 -19.09
N ARG A 408 7.41 -20.45 -18.05
CA ARG A 408 6.60 -20.05 -16.91
C ARG A 408 6.64 -18.53 -16.70
N PRO A 409 5.51 -17.90 -16.36
CA PRO A 409 5.48 -16.49 -15.98
C PRO A 409 6.14 -16.28 -14.61
N ILE A 410 6.84 -15.15 -14.49
CA ILE A 410 7.46 -14.63 -13.27
C ILE A 410 6.91 -13.23 -13.04
N VAL A 411 6.31 -13.01 -11.87
CA VAL A 411 5.87 -11.67 -11.45
C VAL A 411 7.09 -10.81 -11.16
N VAL A 412 7.05 -9.54 -11.54
CA VAL A 412 8.11 -8.57 -11.29
C VAL A 412 7.55 -7.44 -10.44
N GLU A 413 8.14 -7.22 -9.28
CA GLU A 413 7.80 -6.15 -8.34
C GLU A 413 9.03 -5.26 -8.11
N CYS A 414 8.86 -3.96 -8.15
CA CYS A 414 9.92 -2.96 -8.11
C CYS A 414 9.75 -2.04 -6.89
N LYS A 415 10.82 -1.88 -6.11
CA LYS A 415 10.87 -1.00 -4.94
C LYS A 415 12.03 -0.02 -5.06
N HIS A 416 11.69 1.26 -5.14
CA HIS A 416 12.68 2.34 -5.11
C HIS A 416 13.16 2.58 -3.68
N ARG A 417 14.48 2.46 -3.47
CA ARG A 417 15.13 2.64 -2.17
C ARG A 417 15.98 3.90 -2.17
N MET A 418 15.71 4.79 -1.21
CA MET A 418 16.41 6.07 -1.09
C MET A 418 17.87 5.96 -0.60
N LYS A 419 18.23 4.87 0.08
CA LYS A 419 19.55 4.71 0.74
C LYS A 419 20.35 3.53 0.21
N LYS A 420 19.78 2.34 0.34
CA LYS A 420 20.41 1.07 -0.05
C LYS A 420 19.33 0.01 -0.27
N ALA A 421 19.65 -0.99 -1.09
CA ALA A 421 18.90 -2.23 -1.13
C ALA A 421 19.08 -3.00 0.18
N MET A 422 18.05 -3.73 0.59
CA MET A 422 18.06 -4.58 1.78
C MET A 422 18.19 -6.05 1.36
N VAL A 423 19.09 -6.80 2.00
CA VAL A 423 19.30 -8.22 1.70
C VAL A 423 19.29 -8.98 3.04
N PRO A 424 18.26 -9.79 3.33
CA PRO A 424 17.06 -10.02 2.49
C PRO A 424 16.18 -8.76 2.38
N PRO A 425 15.29 -8.69 1.36
CA PRO A 425 14.27 -7.64 1.29
C PRO A 425 13.38 -7.65 2.54
N PRO A 426 12.75 -6.51 2.91
CA PRO A 426 11.83 -6.45 4.04
C PRO A 426 10.67 -7.44 3.89
N ILE A 427 10.23 -8.04 5.01
CA ILE A 427 9.17 -9.05 5.00
C ILE A 427 7.84 -8.54 4.42
N TYR A 428 7.50 -7.28 4.67
CA TYR A 428 6.26 -6.68 4.13
C TYR A 428 6.28 -6.57 2.59
N ASP A 429 7.44 -6.34 1.99
CA ASP A 429 7.60 -6.34 0.53
C ASP A 429 7.49 -7.78 -0.01
N GLN A 430 8.10 -8.76 0.67
CA GLN A 430 7.98 -10.17 0.30
C GLN A 430 6.52 -10.67 0.39
N ILE A 431 5.77 -10.27 1.43
CA ILE A 431 4.34 -10.59 1.57
C ILE A 431 3.56 -10.03 0.38
N GLN A 432 3.74 -8.74 0.05
CA GLN A 432 3.09 -8.12 -1.11
C GLN A 432 3.40 -8.91 -2.39
N THR A 433 4.68 -9.23 -2.64
CA THR A 433 5.09 -9.99 -3.82
C THR A 433 4.50 -11.42 -3.83
N SER A 434 4.43 -12.10 -2.69
CA SER A 434 3.84 -13.44 -2.58
C SER A 434 2.33 -13.44 -2.88
N ILE A 435 1.61 -12.37 -2.50
CA ILE A 435 0.19 -12.19 -2.83
C ILE A 435 0.01 -12.10 -4.34
N TYR A 436 0.89 -11.36 -5.03
CA TYR A 436 0.85 -11.32 -6.48
C TYR A 436 1.15 -12.67 -7.11
N CYS A 437 2.07 -13.46 -6.54
CA CYS A 437 2.27 -14.84 -6.99
C CYS A 437 0.98 -15.65 -6.92
N HIS A 438 0.24 -15.55 -5.81
CA HIS A 438 -1.06 -16.21 -5.66
C HIS A 438 -2.12 -15.68 -6.65
N MET A 439 -2.21 -14.35 -6.85
CA MET A 439 -3.17 -13.75 -7.78
C MET A 439 -2.93 -14.19 -9.23
N TYR A 440 -1.67 -14.28 -9.66
CA TYR A 440 -1.30 -14.71 -11.00
C TYR A 440 -1.19 -16.23 -11.15
N ASN A 441 -1.39 -16.98 -10.06
CA ASN A 441 -1.20 -18.43 -10.01
C ASN A 441 0.20 -18.84 -10.52
N VAL A 442 1.22 -18.15 -10.04
CA VAL A 442 2.64 -18.42 -10.33
C VAL A 442 3.36 -18.78 -9.04
N GLU A 443 4.48 -19.50 -9.14
CA GLU A 443 5.24 -19.92 -7.96
C GLU A 443 6.31 -18.91 -7.54
N ASP A 444 6.77 -18.10 -8.50
CA ASP A 444 7.97 -17.30 -8.37
C ASP A 444 7.74 -15.86 -8.83
N ALA A 445 8.44 -14.94 -8.16
CA ALA A 445 8.52 -13.53 -8.52
C ALA A 445 9.93 -12.99 -8.32
N ASP A 446 10.28 -11.96 -9.08
CA ASP A 446 11.50 -11.19 -8.90
C ASP A 446 11.15 -9.86 -8.22
N LEU A 447 11.62 -9.69 -6.97
CA LEU A 447 11.55 -8.44 -6.23
C LEU A 447 12.81 -7.62 -6.48
N ILE A 448 12.66 -6.56 -7.25
CA ILE A 448 13.71 -5.61 -7.65
C ILE A 448 13.77 -4.49 -6.61
N GLN A 449 14.97 -4.22 -6.11
CA GLN A 449 15.26 -3.03 -5.30
C GLN A 449 16.18 -2.10 -6.07
N VAL A 450 15.70 -0.90 -6.36
CA VAL A 450 16.39 0.10 -7.18
C VAL A 450 17.02 1.14 -6.28
N VAL A 451 18.31 1.39 -6.46
CA VAL A 451 19.05 2.48 -5.81
C VAL A 451 19.70 3.31 -6.91
N ARG A 452 19.35 4.58 -7.02
CA ARG A 452 20.01 5.50 -7.95
C ARG A 452 21.13 6.23 -7.21
N ARG A 453 22.29 6.30 -7.84
CA ARG A 453 23.47 7.00 -7.31
C ARG A 453 24.06 7.88 -8.38
N GLU A 454 24.42 9.10 -8.01
CA GLU A 454 25.32 9.89 -8.82
C GLU A 454 26.66 9.18 -8.94
N ARG A 455 27.14 9.02 -10.18
CA ARG A 455 28.53 8.66 -10.39
C ARG A 455 29.35 9.80 -9.82
N LYS A 456 29.99 9.57 -8.67
CA LYS A 456 31.11 10.41 -8.24
C LYS A 456 32.08 10.40 -9.40
N SER A 457 32.10 11.48 -10.17
CA SER A 457 33.06 11.68 -11.24
C SER A 457 34.39 11.51 -10.54
N LYS A 458 35.07 10.39 -10.82
CA LYS A 458 36.40 10.13 -10.28
C LYS A 458 37.16 11.35 -10.75
N LYS A 459 37.40 12.27 -9.83
CA LYS A 459 38.27 13.42 -10.05
C LYS A 459 39.60 12.75 -10.29
N VAL A 460 39.87 12.47 -11.57
CA VAL A 460 41.16 11.98 -12.02
C VAL A 460 42.06 13.05 -11.50
N ARG A 461 42.73 12.77 -10.37
CA ARG A 461 43.82 13.60 -9.90
C ARG A 461 44.74 13.55 -11.09
N SER A 462 44.77 14.62 -11.88
CA SER A 462 45.86 14.86 -12.81
C SER A 462 47.08 14.78 -11.92
N VAL A 463 47.74 13.62 -11.95
CA VAL A 463 49.06 13.51 -11.38
C VAL A 463 49.84 14.46 -12.26
N ASP A 464 50.13 15.63 -11.71
CA ASP A 464 50.95 16.64 -12.34
C ASP A 464 52.22 15.94 -12.79
N ALA A 465 52.28 15.66 -14.10
CA ALA A 465 53.51 15.32 -14.78
C ALA A 465 54.33 16.60 -14.79
N GLN A 466 55.05 16.82 -13.69
CA GLN A 466 56.20 17.72 -13.68
C GLN A 466 57.18 17.22 -14.74
N GLU A 467 57.34 18.06 -15.75
CA GLU A 467 58.62 18.47 -16.34
C GLU A 467 59.58 17.35 -16.78
N ASN A 468 59.66 17.13 -18.10
CA ASN A 468 60.78 17.62 -18.93
C ASN A 468 60.87 16.82 -20.22
N HIS A 469 60.54 17.43 -21.37
CA HIS A 469 61.53 17.67 -22.43
C HIS A 469 60.94 18.45 -23.60
N SER A 470 61.58 19.58 -23.86
CA SER A 470 61.44 20.39 -25.06
C SER A 470 61.96 19.62 -26.28
N ILE A 471 61.08 19.27 -27.23
CA ILE A 471 61.45 19.06 -28.63
C ILE A 471 60.35 19.66 -29.51
N LYS A 472 60.70 20.76 -30.17
CA LYS A 472 59.98 21.32 -31.32
C LYS A 472 59.99 20.28 -32.44
N ASN A 473 58.85 20.07 -33.11
CA ASN A 473 58.84 19.89 -34.56
C ASN A 473 57.42 20.06 -35.12
N ASP A 474 57.39 20.84 -36.21
CA ASP A 474 56.27 21.06 -37.10
C ASP A 474 55.82 19.77 -37.78
N GLY A 475 54.51 19.59 -37.93
CA GLY A 475 53.96 18.42 -38.62
C GLY A 475 52.45 18.30 -38.53
N ASP A 476 51.79 18.96 -39.47
CA ASP A 476 50.40 18.79 -39.89
C ASP A 476 49.84 17.36 -39.70
N CYS A 477 48.76 17.21 -38.92
CA CYS A 477 47.84 16.08 -39.06
C CYS A 477 46.49 16.34 -38.38
N LYS A 478 45.51 16.72 -39.20
CA LYS A 478 44.08 16.63 -38.91
C LYS A 478 43.72 15.22 -38.46
N THR A 479 43.38 15.02 -37.18
CA THR A 479 42.74 13.79 -36.73
C THR A 479 41.50 14.10 -35.90
N ASN A 480 40.37 13.77 -36.53
CA ASN A 480 39.02 13.58 -36.04
C ASN A 480 38.79 13.75 -34.52
N ALA A 481 38.08 14.83 -34.20
CA ALA A 481 37.30 14.97 -32.98
C ALA A 481 36.36 13.75 -32.84
N LYS A 482 36.81 12.75 -32.09
CA LYS A 482 35.94 11.71 -31.57
C LYS A 482 35.04 12.38 -30.54
N ASN A 483 33.82 12.70 -30.96
CA ASN A 483 32.67 12.96 -30.10
C ASN A 483 32.49 11.73 -29.21
N THR A 484 33.23 11.68 -28.12
CA THR A 484 32.94 10.82 -26.98
C THR A 484 31.73 11.45 -26.34
N THR A 485 30.55 10.98 -26.76
CA THR A 485 29.28 11.22 -26.06
C THR A 485 29.53 10.85 -24.62
N HIS A 486 29.75 11.87 -23.79
CA HIS A 486 29.80 11.74 -22.36
C HIS A 486 28.42 11.23 -21.95
N GLU A 487 28.28 9.92 -21.80
CA GLU A 487 27.14 9.31 -21.11
C GLU A 487 27.23 9.76 -19.65
N SER A 488 26.74 10.97 -19.37
CA SER A 488 26.41 11.46 -18.04
C SER A 488 25.15 10.74 -17.53
N GLY A 489 25.09 9.43 -17.72
CA GLY A 489 23.97 8.60 -17.32
C GLY A 489 24.06 8.36 -15.82
N ASP A 490 22.97 8.69 -15.13
CA ASP A 490 22.74 8.28 -13.75
C ASP A 490 22.97 6.78 -13.60
N HIS A 491 23.71 6.40 -12.55
CA HIS A 491 23.99 5.01 -12.31
C HIS A 491 22.84 4.40 -11.51
N ILE A 492 22.05 3.58 -12.19
CA ILE A 492 20.99 2.80 -11.58
C ILE A 492 21.59 1.47 -11.11
N ASP A 493 21.68 1.29 -9.79
CA ASP A 493 22.03 0.02 -9.16
C ASP A 493 20.75 -0.75 -8.84
N ILE A 494 20.59 -1.94 -9.40
CA ILE A 494 19.47 -2.83 -9.07
C ILE A 494 19.95 -4.07 -8.31
N THR A 495 19.17 -4.48 -7.32
CA THR A 495 19.30 -5.78 -6.65
C THR A 495 18.04 -6.58 -6.92
N VAL A 496 18.17 -7.80 -7.44
CA VAL A 496 17.03 -8.68 -7.74
C VAL A 496 17.05 -9.82 -6.73
N THR A 497 15.93 -10.04 -6.04
CA THR A 497 15.74 -11.20 -5.15
C THR A 497 14.58 -12.04 -5.66
N ARG A 498 14.79 -13.34 -5.86
CA ARG A 498 13.73 -14.29 -6.17
C ARG A 498 12.92 -14.56 -4.91
N VAL A 499 11.62 -14.30 -4.96
CA VAL A 499 10.62 -14.68 -3.95
C VAL A 499 9.86 -15.87 -4.49
N SER A 500 9.88 -17.00 -3.76
CA SER A 500 9.20 -18.23 -4.18
C SER A 500 8.17 -18.65 -3.14
N LEU A 501 6.96 -19.00 -3.58
CA LEU A 501 5.91 -19.54 -2.71
C LEU A 501 6.36 -20.83 -2.01
N ASN A 502 7.25 -21.60 -2.63
CA ASN A 502 7.74 -22.88 -2.15
C ASN A 502 9.17 -22.79 -1.58
N ASP A 503 9.65 -21.58 -1.23
CA ASP A 503 10.96 -21.42 -0.60
C ASP A 503 11.00 -22.20 0.75
N PRO A 504 11.97 -23.11 0.96
CA PRO A 504 12.00 -23.98 2.14
C PRO A 504 12.39 -23.25 3.43
N ILE A 505 12.91 -22.02 3.34
CA ILE A 505 13.28 -21.21 4.51
C ILE A 505 12.13 -20.30 4.90
N TYR A 506 11.50 -19.66 3.91
CA TYR A 506 10.46 -18.66 4.16
C TYR A 506 9.03 -19.21 4.12
N GLU A 507 8.82 -20.38 3.49
CA GLU A 507 7.55 -21.11 3.43
C GLU A 507 6.32 -20.21 3.15
N HIS A 508 6.45 -19.27 2.21
CA HIS A 508 5.42 -18.23 1.98
C HIS A 508 4.02 -18.81 1.73
N ARG A 509 3.91 -19.92 1.00
CA ARG A 509 2.63 -20.62 0.80
C ARG A 509 2.02 -21.12 2.10
N HIS A 510 2.83 -21.72 2.98
CA HIS A 510 2.35 -22.20 4.27
C HIS A 510 1.89 -21.03 5.14
N HIS A 511 2.71 -19.98 5.26
CA HIS A 511 2.36 -18.81 6.08
C HIS A 511 1.19 -18.00 5.52
N TRP A 512 0.96 -18.02 4.20
CA TRP A 512 -0.25 -17.46 3.60
C TRP A 512 -1.51 -18.09 4.21
N GLU A 513 -1.57 -19.42 4.26
CA GLU A 513 -2.74 -20.17 4.76
C GLU A 513 -2.80 -20.22 6.28
N ALA A 514 -1.67 -20.45 6.94
CA ALA A 514 -1.58 -20.70 8.38
C ALA A 514 -1.53 -19.41 9.23
N THR A 515 -1.09 -18.29 8.66
CA THR A 515 -0.85 -17.05 9.42
C THR A 515 -1.57 -15.85 8.82
N LEU A 516 -1.35 -15.55 7.54
CA LEU A 516 -1.86 -14.31 6.92
C LEU A 516 -3.38 -14.34 6.77
N LEU A 517 -3.96 -15.39 6.21
CA LEU A 517 -5.42 -15.48 6.01
C LEU A 517 -6.23 -15.46 7.33
N PRO A 518 -5.84 -16.19 8.40
CA PRO A 518 -6.49 -16.10 9.70
C PRO A 518 -6.44 -14.69 10.31
N ARG A 519 -5.26 -14.06 10.30
CA ARG A 519 -5.08 -12.70 10.83
C ARG A 519 -5.84 -11.66 10.03
N LEU A 520 -5.80 -11.76 8.70
CA LEU A 520 -6.54 -10.86 7.82
C LEU A 520 -8.05 -10.98 8.01
N ALA A 521 -8.57 -12.21 8.13
CA ALA A 521 -9.98 -12.45 8.42
C ALA A 521 -10.40 -11.88 9.78
N SER A 522 -9.57 -12.06 10.82
CA SER A 522 -9.79 -11.48 12.14
C SER A 522 -9.78 -9.94 12.11
N PHE A 523 -8.85 -9.33 11.36
CA PHE A 523 -8.81 -7.88 11.18
C PHE A 523 -10.06 -7.37 10.45
N VAL A 524 -10.51 -8.07 9.42
CA VAL A 524 -11.74 -7.73 8.69
C VAL A 524 -12.97 -7.82 9.61
N ASP A 525 -13.06 -8.86 10.45
CA ASP A 525 -14.11 -8.96 11.46
C ASP A 525 -14.08 -7.75 12.41
N ALA A 526 -12.90 -7.26 12.81
CA ALA A 526 -12.77 -6.05 13.62
C ALA A 526 -13.20 -4.78 12.88
N VAL A 527 -12.85 -4.62 11.60
CA VAL A 527 -13.34 -3.50 10.78
C VAL A 527 -14.87 -3.50 10.76
N TYR A 528 -15.48 -4.67 10.52
CA TYR A 528 -16.93 -4.79 10.59
C TYR A 528 -17.44 -4.50 11.99
N GLY A 529 -16.87 -5.08 13.05
CA GLY A 529 -17.23 -4.84 14.45
C GLY A 529 -17.24 -3.36 14.85
N VAL A 530 -16.21 -2.60 14.44
CA VAL A 530 -16.17 -1.14 14.61
C VAL A 530 -17.23 -0.47 13.75
N ARG A 531 -17.39 -0.86 12.48
CA ARG A 531 -18.36 -0.24 11.57
C ARG A 531 -19.79 -0.29 12.12
N GLN A 532 -20.23 -1.40 12.71
CA GLN A 532 -21.60 -1.58 13.21
C GLN A 532 -21.89 -0.80 14.51
N ASP A 533 -20.85 -0.44 15.26
CA ASP A 533 -20.96 0.16 16.60
C ASP A 533 -20.63 1.67 16.58
N ASP A 534 -21.63 2.50 16.85
CA ASP A 534 -21.49 3.96 16.83
C ASP A 534 -20.47 4.45 17.87
N GLY A 535 -20.46 3.85 19.06
CA GLY A 535 -19.54 4.22 20.13
C GLY A 535 -18.08 3.95 19.75
N LYS A 536 -17.80 2.80 19.11
CA LYS A 536 -16.45 2.48 18.62
C LYS A 536 -16.03 3.40 17.48
N ARG A 537 -16.92 3.70 16.52
CA ARG A 537 -16.64 4.64 15.43
C ARG A 537 -16.33 6.04 15.95
N TYR A 538 -17.13 6.55 16.89
CA TYR A 538 -16.92 7.88 17.48
C TYR A 538 -15.62 7.95 18.28
N ARG A 539 -15.33 6.91 19.08
CA ARG A 539 -14.06 6.81 19.82
C ARG A 539 -12.87 6.83 18.86
N LEU A 540 -12.90 6.01 17.79
CA LEU A 540 -11.84 5.98 16.78
C LEU A 540 -11.65 7.35 16.12
N LEU A 541 -12.73 7.97 15.65
CA LEU A 541 -12.68 9.26 14.96
C LEU A 541 -12.13 10.38 15.87
N LEU A 542 -12.62 10.49 17.10
CA LEU A 542 -12.12 11.48 18.07
C LEU A 542 -10.68 11.21 18.48
N ALA A 543 -10.29 9.94 18.63
CA ALA A 543 -8.92 9.56 18.97
C ALA A 543 -7.94 9.96 17.87
N LEU A 544 -8.28 9.73 16.59
CA LEU A 544 -7.48 10.15 15.45
C LEU A 544 -7.36 11.68 15.35
N ILE A 545 -8.46 12.42 15.56
CA ILE A 545 -8.42 13.89 15.56
C ILE A 545 -7.54 14.44 16.68
N ARG A 546 -7.63 13.87 17.89
CA ARG A 546 -6.75 14.24 19.01
C ARG A 546 -5.28 13.95 18.69
N SER A 547 -4.99 12.82 18.05
CA SER A 547 -3.63 12.45 17.65
C SER A 547 -3.03 13.43 16.63
N GLN A 548 -3.87 14.06 15.80
CA GLN A 548 -3.43 15.06 14.82
C GLN A 548 -3.23 16.45 15.43
N HIS A 549 -4.13 16.90 16.32
CA HIS A 549 -4.10 18.27 16.84
C HIS A 549 -3.13 18.51 17.99
N LEU A 550 -2.93 17.54 18.89
CA LEU A 550 -2.39 17.86 20.21
C LEU A 550 -0.88 17.67 20.38
N GLY A 551 -0.18 17.07 19.42
CA GLY A 551 1.29 17.17 19.22
C GLY A 551 2.22 16.77 20.35
N THR A 552 1.68 16.57 21.54
CA THR A 552 2.36 16.23 22.76
C THR A 552 2.31 14.72 22.86
N SER A 553 3.48 14.13 23.03
CA SER A 553 3.69 12.69 23.21
C SER A 553 2.97 12.08 24.43
N HIS A 554 2.13 12.86 25.10
CA HIS A 554 1.44 12.52 26.33
C HIS A 554 -0.08 12.51 26.20
N ASP A 555 -0.64 13.01 25.10
CA ASP A 555 -2.09 13.05 24.94
C ASP A 555 -2.56 11.73 24.31
N GLY A 556 -3.25 10.91 25.10
CA GLY A 556 -3.56 9.51 24.83
C GLY A 556 -4.46 9.22 23.62
N GLY A 557 -4.58 10.14 22.65
CA GLY A 557 -5.31 9.95 21.41
C GLY A 557 -4.77 8.81 20.55
N GLU A 558 -3.44 8.73 20.34
CA GLU A 558 -2.84 7.58 19.62
C GLU A 558 -3.11 6.27 20.37
N GLU A 559 -2.86 6.23 21.68
CA GLU A 559 -3.10 5.05 22.51
C GLU A 559 -4.59 4.64 22.50
N GLU A 560 -5.52 5.58 22.55
CA GLU A 560 -6.96 5.32 22.49
C GLU A 560 -7.38 4.77 21.13
N ALA A 561 -6.81 5.27 20.03
CA ALA A 561 -7.06 4.74 18.69
C ALA A 561 -6.58 3.29 18.56
N TRP A 562 -5.40 2.99 19.12
CA TRP A 562 -4.89 1.61 19.23
C TRP A 562 -5.73 0.75 20.17
N ARG A 563 -6.26 1.32 21.26
CA ARG A 563 -7.13 0.62 22.20
C ARG A 563 -8.41 0.13 21.53
N VAL A 564 -9.05 0.97 20.69
CA VAL A 564 -10.21 0.55 19.88
C VAL A 564 -9.85 -0.66 19.01
N LEU A 565 -8.69 -0.64 18.35
CA LEU A 565 -8.25 -1.77 17.52
C LEU A 565 -7.96 -3.01 18.36
N TRP A 566 -7.28 -2.89 19.49
CA TRP A 566 -6.93 -4.03 20.34
C TRP A 566 -8.13 -4.69 21.00
N ASP A 567 -9.17 -3.91 21.31
CA ASP A 567 -10.41 -4.44 21.88
C ASP A 567 -11.08 -5.43 20.91
N GLU A 568 -10.95 -5.17 19.59
CA GLU A 568 -11.48 -6.04 18.53
C GLU A 568 -10.48 -7.07 17.99
N CYS A 569 -9.17 -6.78 18.04
CA CYS A 569 -8.08 -7.61 17.53
C CYS A 569 -6.97 -7.76 18.57
N ARG A 570 -7.21 -8.60 19.58
CA ARG A 570 -6.30 -8.74 20.72
C ARG A 570 -4.89 -9.19 20.34
N TRP A 571 -4.77 -10.09 19.37
CA TRP A 571 -3.49 -10.65 18.92
C TRP A 571 -2.53 -9.59 18.33
N ILE A 572 -3.05 -8.44 17.89
CA ILE A 572 -2.21 -7.34 17.36
C ILE A 572 -1.31 -6.75 18.45
N ARG A 573 -1.68 -6.87 19.74
CA ARG A 573 -0.86 -6.39 20.86
C ARG A 573 0.52 -7.04 20.90
N ASP A 574 0.62 -8.28 20.43
CA ASP A 574 1.84 -9.08 20.47
C ASP A 574 2.65 -8.98 19.15
N CYS A 575 2.21 -8.14 18.22
CA CYS A 575 2.84 -7.94 16.92
C CYS A 575 3.84 -6.77 16.91
N ASP A 576 4.83 -6.86 16.01
CA ASP A 576 5.84 -5.80 15.79
C ASP A 576 5.26 -4.69 14.92
N THR A 577 4.36 -3.90 15.52
CA THR A 577 3.66 -2.81 14.86
C THR A 577 4.38 -1.48 15.02
N ALA A 578 3.97 -0.46 14.26
CA ALA A 578 4.48 0.91 14.39
C ALA A 578 4.34 1.48 15.80
N TYR A 579 3.32 1.07 16.55
CA TYR A 579 3.13 1.48 17.93
C TYR A 579 4.23 0.92 18.83
N GLU A 580 4.52 -0.38 18.74
CA GLU A 580 5.55 -1.03 19.55
C GLU A 580 6.94 -0.51 19.21
N GLU A 581 7.26 -0.31 17.92
CA GLU A 581 8.54 0.25 17.51
C GLU A 581 8.73 1.68 18.07
N ARG A 582 7.70 2.52 17.96
CA ARG A 582 7.70 3.87 18.52
C ARG A 582 7.84 3.85 20.04
N ARG A 583 7.09 3.00 20.73
CA ARG A 583 7.14 2.85 22.19
C ARG A 583 8.55 2.45 22.65
N ARG A 584 9.14 1.41 22.06
CA ARG A 584 10.52 0.99 22.32
C ARG A 584 11.52 2.10 22.05
N TRP A 585 11.35 2.87 20.97
CA TRP A 585 12.22 4.00 20.66
C TRP A 585 12.13 5.10 21.74
N ILE A 586 10.93 5.44 22.20
CA ILE A 586 10.71 6.41 23.28
C ILE A 586 11.36 5.90 24.58
N GLU A 587 11.11 4.65 24.97
CA GLU A 587 11.68 4.05 26.19
C GLU A 587 13.22 4.04 26.16
N ASN A 588 13.81 3.65 25.03
CA ASN A 588 15.26 3.65 24.85
C ASN A 588 15.86 5.06 24.89
N ASN A 589 15.17 6.08 24.39
CA ASN A 589 15.68 7.46 24.44
C ASN A 589 15.44 8.14 25.79
N LYS A 590 14.36 7.80 26.52
CA LYS A 590 14.19 8.24 27.91
C LYS A 590 15.34 7.77 28.80
N SER A 591 15.82 6.54 28.59
CA SER A 591 16.97 6.00 29.33
C SER A 591 18.30 6.68 29.02
N ARG A 592 18.38 7.48 27.95
CA ARG A 592 19.58 8.18 27.50
C ARG A 592 19.59 9.66 27.87
N ASP A 593 18.58 10.16 28.56
CA ASP A 593 18.55 11.55 29.02
C ASP A 593 19.55 11.73 30.18
N PRO A 594 20.69 12.42 29.98
CA PRO A 594 21.73 12.58 31.00
C PRO A 594 21.27 13.41 32.21
N TYR A 595 20.04 13.92 32.21
CA TYR A 595 19.46 14.67 33.32
C TYR A 595 18.58 13.85 34.27
N CYS A 596 18.30 12.56 33.99
CA CYS A 596 17.55 11.70 34.91
C CYS A 596 18.42 11.05 36.03
N ASP A 597 19.75 11.20 35.97
CA ASP A 597 20.70 10.70 36.98
C ASP A 597 21.23 11.81 37.92
N ARG A 598 20.49 12.91 38.11
CA ARG A 598 20.83 13.97 39.08
C ARG A 598 19.81 14.18 40.17
#